data_AF-A0A7T8KJG2-F1
#
_entry.id   AF-A0A7T8KJG2-F1
#
_cell.length_a   1.000
_cell.length_b   1.000
_cell.length_c   1.000
_cell.angle_alpha   90.00
_cell.angle_beta   90.00
_cell.angle_gamma   90.00
#
_symmetry.space_group_name_H-M   'P 1'
#
loop_
_entity.id
_entity.type
_entity.pdbx_description
1 polymer ?
#
loop_
_entity_poly.entity_id
_entity_poly.type
_entity_poly.pdbx_seq_one_letter_code
_entity_poly.pdbx_strand_id
1 'polypeptide(L)' 'VSQKKGLPHVIYCRLWRFPELQSHHELKPVEHCLYAFTSAREEVCVNPTTTP' A
#
# COMPACT_ATOMS: atom_id res chain seq x y z
N VAL A 1 -22.90 -1.38 -1.80
CA VAL A 1 -21.43 -1.28 -2.03
C VAL A 1 -20.86 -0.30 -1.03
N SER A 2 -19.93 -0.75 -0.18
CA SER A 2 -19.42 0.03 0.97
C SER A 2 -18.68 1.28 0.50
N GLN A 3 -19.09 2.44 1.00
CA GLN A 3 -18.59 3.79 0.65
C GLN A 3 -17.19 4.11 1.21
N LYS A 4 -16.46 3.12 1.75
CA LYS A 4 -15.07 3.29 2.22
C LYS A 4 -14.12 2.62 1.22
N LYS A 5 -13.83 3.31 0.11
CA LYS A 5 -12.78 2.91 -0.83
C LYS A 5 -11.41 3.17 -0.18
N GLY A 6 -10.92 2.20 0.59
CA GLY A 6 -9.53 2.22 1.07
C GLY A 6 -8.56 1.96 -0.09
N LEU A 7 -7.35 2.50 0.00
CA LEU A 7 -6.31 2.26 -1.01
C LEU A 7 -5.86 0.79 -0.93
N PRO A 8 -5.80 0.05 -2.06
CA PRO A 8 -5.56 -1.39 -2.04
C PRO A 8 -4.24 -1.77 -1.36
N HIS A 9 -3.16 -1.04 -1.62
CA HIS A 9 -1.87 -1.27 -0.97
C HIS A 9 -1.93 -1.12 0.57
N VAL A 10 -2.72 -0.17 1.09
CA VAL A 10 -2.94 0.00 2.53
C VAL A 10 -3.72 -1.17 3.11
N ILE A 11 -4.78 -1.62 2.43
CA ILE A 11 -5.60 -2.75 2.86
C ILE A 11 -4.75 -4.01 2.98
N TYR A 12 -3.97 -4.34 1.95
CA TYR A 12 -3.14 -5.54 1.95
C TYR A 12 -1.95 -5.45 2.92
N CYS A 13 -1.30 -4.29 3.05
CA CYS A 13 -0.25 -4.09 4.05
C CYS A 13 -0.78 -4.25 5.48
N ARG A 14 -1.98 -3.72 5.77
CA ARG A 14 -2.63 -3.86 7.07
C ARG A 14 -2.99 -5.30 7.38
N LEU A 15 -3.52 -6.02 6.39
CA LEU A 15 -3.97 -7.40 6.56
C LEU A 15 -2.82 -8.39 6.83
N TRP A 16 -1.66 -8.20 6.18
CA TRP A 16 -0.60 -9.22 6.15
C TRP A 16 0.66 -8.89 6.95
N ARG A 17 0.94 -7.61 7.26
CA ARG A 17 2.20 -7.22 7.91
C ARG A 17 2.05 -6.22 9.04
N PHE A 18 1.19 -5.22 8.88
CA PHE A 18 1.12 -4.07 9.77
C PHE A 18 -0.32 -3.83 10.26
N PRO A 19 -0.84 -4.65 11.18
CA PRO A 19 -2.24 -4.55 11.63
C PRO A 19 -2.61 -3.17 12.17
N GLU A 20 -1.64 -2.46 12.76
CA GLU A 20 -1.81 -1.12 13.35
C GLU A 20 -1.69 0.04 12.35
N LEU A 21 -1.39 -0.24 11.07
CA LEU A 21 -1.20 0.78 10.04
C LEU A 21 -2.43 1.70 9.93
N GLN A 22 -2.29 3.00 10.20
CA GLN A 22 -3.41 3.95 10.22
C GLN A 22 -3.61 4.60 8.85
N SER A 23 -2.52 4.96 8.18
CA SER A 23 -2.53 5.74 6.94
C SER A 23 -1.50 5.27 5.92
N HIS A 24 -1.75 5.56 4.63
CA HIS A 24 -0.78 5.36 3.55
C HIS A 24 0.50 6.21 3.69
N HIS A 25 0.48 7.29 4.48
CA HIS A 25 1.67 8.11 4.74
C HIS A 25 2.76 7.35 5.53
N GLU A 26 2.36 6.32 6.26
CA GLU A 26 3.24 5.39 6.98
C GLU A 26 3.71 4.24 6.07
N LEU A 27 3.63 4.37 4.75
CA LEU A 27 4.17 3.37 3.82
C LEU A 27 5.10 4.06 2.84
N LYS A 28 6.33 3.54 2.74
CA LYS A 28 7.32 3.97 1.75
C LYS A 28 7.61 2.84 0.77
N PRO A 29 7.57 3.11 -0.54
CA PRO A 29 8.01 2.14 -1.52
C PRO A 29 9.51 1.89 -1.36
N VAL A 30 9.92 0.64 -1.49
CA VAL A 30 11.35 0.30 -1.64
C VAL A 30 11.86 0.86 -2.97
N GLU A 31 13.14 1.25 -3.03
CA GLU A 31 13.72 1.93 -4.20
C GLU A 31 13.54 1.17 -5.53
N HIS A 32 13.47 -0.16 -5.47
CA HIS A 32 13.32 -1.05 -6.62
C HIS A 32 11.86 -1.43 -6.93
N CYS A 33 10.87 -0.83 -6.24
CA CYS A 33 9.46 -1.09 -6.48
C CYS A 33 8.98 -0.38 -7.76
N LEU A 34 8.91 -1.13 -8.86
CA LEU A 34 8.48 -0.59 -10.17
C LEU A 34 7.01 -0.16 -10.18
N TYR A 35 6.18 -0.72 -9.30
CA TYR A 35 4.72 -0.53 -9.26
C TYR A 35 4.27 0.17 -7.98
N ALA A 36 5.12 1.04 -7.41
CA ALA A 36 4.74 1.82 -6.23
C ALA A 36 3.46 2.64 -6.48
N PHE A 37 2.64 2.87 -5.45
CA PHE A 37 1.42 3.68 -5.57
C PHE A 37 1.71 5.09 -6.15
N THR A 38 2.85 5.67 -5.81
CA THR A 38 3.32 6.97 -6.31
C THR A 38 3.76 6.97 -7.78
N SER A 39 3.95 5.80 -8.39
CA SER A 39 4.42 5.67 -9.79
C SER A 39 3.34 5.93 -10.85
N ALA A 40 2.09 6.17 -10.42
CA ALA A 40 0.93 6.47 -11.28
C ALA A 40 0.73 5.48 -12.45
N ARG A 41 1.08 4.21 -12.24
CA ARG A 41 0.85 3.12 -13.20
C ARG A 41 -0.57 2.57 -13.10
N GLU A 42 -0.99 1.84 -14.13
CA GLU A 42 -2.27 1.13 -14.15
C GLU A 42 -2.33 0.04 -13.07
N GLU A 43 -1.18 -0.56 -12.76
CA GLU A 43 -1.03 -1.59 -11.73
C GLU A 43 -0.34 -1.04 -10.48
N VAL A 44 -0.74 -1.56 -9.31
CA VAL A 44 -0.19 -1.16 -8.01
C VAL A 44 0.38 -2.38 -7.29
N CYS A 45 1.63 -2.26 -6.85
CA CYS A 45 2.27 -3.23 -5.99
C CYS A 45 1.52 -3.30 -4.65
N VAL A 46 1.03 -4.49 -4.34
CA VAL A 46 0.43 -4.82 -3.03
C VAL A 46 1.37 -5.63 -2.16
N ASN A 47 2.59 -5.92 -2.65
CA ASN A 47 3.60 -6.63 -1.87
C ASN A 47 3.97 -5.74 -0.68
N PRO A 48 3.73 -6.19 0.56
CA PRO A 48 3.87 -5.35 1.72
C PRO A 48 5.34 -5.11 2.13
N THR A 49 6.33 -5.43 1.28
CA THR A 49 7.77 -5.08 1.46
C THR A 49 8.05 -3.59 1.55
N THR A 50 7.05 -2.73 1.34
CA THR A 50 7.10 -1.32 1.70
C THR A 50 7.42 -1.15 3.18
N THR A 51 8.50 -0.44 3.50
CA THR A 51 8.87 -0.12 4.89
C THR A 51 7.88 0.90 5.46
N PRO A 52 7.49 0.80 6.74
CA PRO A 52 6.78 1.89 7.39
C PRO A 52 7.61 3.17 7.47
#